data_AF-A0A0G1RJF2-F1
#
_entry.id   AF-A0A0G1RJF2-F1
#
_cell.length_a   1.000
_cell.length_b   1.000
_cell.length_c   1.000
_cell.angle_alpha   90.00
_cell.angle_beta   90.00
_cell.angle_gamma   90.00
#
_symmetry.space_group_name_H-M   'P 1'
#
loop_
_entity.id
_entity.type
_entity.pdbx_description
1 polymer ?
#
loop_
_entity_poly.entity_id
_entity_poly.type
_entity_poly.pdbx_seq_one_letter_code
_entity_poly.pdbx_strand_id
1 'polypeptide(L)'
;MNKAGHMALVVPGLRDQIVLHQLLTVGWKFGGIVPVIYRMGWHDGEKFEDKLGKLLAEIDLLRRRADRLSLVGTSAGAGAVLNAFLERRTVVYKAVNVCGRLRPGTSVGVRGFDERTKSSRSFRESVMRFSEKERRLSAADRKRILCIYPSLGDELVPRDTCVLEGANNTSVPTGEHMFSIGIAMMFGYVTKFLDKNERGL
;
A
#
# COMPACT_ATOMS: atom_id res chain seq x y z
N MET A 1 17.01 21.43 10.86
CA MET A 1 15.72 20.76 11.15
C MET A 1 16.03 19.34 11.60
N ASN A 2 15.53 18.92 12.77
CA ASN A 2 15.67 17.53 13.21
C ASN A 2 14.79 16.63 12.33
N LYS A 3 15.35 15.51 11.85
CA LYS A 3 14.59 14.52 11.09
C LYS A 3 13.67 13.73 12.02
N ALA A 4 12.48 13.37 11.55
CA ALA A 4 11.65 12.38 12.21
C ALA A 4 12.31 10.98 12.09
N GLY A 5 12.27 10.15 13.12
CA GLY A 5 12.92 8.84 13.08
C GLY A 5 12.33 7.92 11.99
N HIS A 6 11.00 7.81 11.90
CA HIS A 6 10.33 6.99 10.89
C HIS A 6 9.04 7.68 10.42
N MET A 7 8.94 7.93 9.12
CA MET A 7 7.71 8.40 8.48
C MET A 7 7.08 7.29 7.63
N ALA A 8 5.75 7.23 7.59
CA ALA A 8 5.00 6.33 6.72
C ALA A 8 4.07 7.13 5.81
N LEU A 9 4.32 7.11 4.50
CA LEU A 9 3.43 7.70 3.52
C LEU A 9 2.27 6.72 3.24
N VAL A 10 1.06 7.12 3.58
CA VAL A 10 -0.15 6.30 3.49
C VAL A 10 -0.98 6.76 2.30
N VAL A 11 -1.24 5.88 1.34
CA VAL A 11 -2.07 6.14 0.16
C VAL A 11 -3.40 5.39 0.32
N PRO A 12 -4.54 6.10 0.44
CA PRO A 12 -5.87 5.50 0.52
C PRO A 12 -6.32 4.82 -0.77
N GLY A 13 -7.42 4.05 -0.65
CA GLY A 13 -8.18 3.53 -1.78
C GLY A 13 -8.94 4.60 -2.59
N LEU A 14 -9.78 4.14 -3.52
CA LEU A 14 -10.46 4.96 -4.55
C LEU A 14 -11.18 6.22 -4.03
N ARG A 15 -11.74 6.16 -2.82
CA ARG A 15 -12.48 7.27 -2.21
C ARG A 15 -11.60 8.36 -1.59
N ASP A 16 -10.27 8.21 -1.60
CA ASP A 16 -9.33 9.17 -1.02
C ASP A 16 -9.72 9.62 0.40
N GLN A 17 -10.18 8.69 1.25
CA GLN A 17 -10.74 9.00 2.57
C GLN A 17 -9.65 9.42 3.57
N ILE A 18 -9.17 10.66 3.45
CA ILE A 18 -8.06 11.21 4.25
C ILE A 18 -8.38 11.16 5.75
N VAL A 19 -9.56 11.68 6.14
CA VAL A 19 -9.97 11.74 7.55
C VAL A 19 -10.02 10.35 8.18
N LEU A 20 -10.58 9.36 7.48
CA LEU A 20 -10.60 7.98 7.97
C LEU A 20 -9.18 7.46 8.21
N HIS A 21 -8.25 7.66 7.27
CA HIS A 21 -6.88 7.16 7.42
C HIS A 21 -6.10 7.91 8.51
N GLN A 22 -6.38 9.20 8.71
CA GLN A 22 -5.84 9.94 9.86
C GLN A 22 -6.30 9.33 11.19
N LEU A 23 -7.60 8.99 11.30
CA LEU A 23 -8.14 8.32 12.49
C LEU A 23 -7.52 6.92 12.71
N LEU A 24 -7.45 6.10 11.65
CA LEU A 24 -6.89 4.74 11.73
C LEU A 24 -5.40 4.70 12.07
N THR A 25 -4.68 5.81 11.90
CA THR A 25 -3.23 5.89 12.11
C THR A 25 -2.82 6.74 13.32
N VAL A 26 -3.78 7.30 14.07
CA VAL A 26 -3.51 8.18 15.21
C VAL A 26 -2.60 7.55 16.26
N GLY A 27 -2.72 6.22 16.45
CA GLY A 27 -1.92 5.46 17.42
C GLY A 27 -0.48 5.18 16.98
N TRP A 28 -0.14 5.38 15.71
CA TRP A 28 1.18 4.99 15.17
C TRP A 28 2.32 5.82 15.76
N LYS A 29 2.03 7.07 16.15
CA LYS A 29 3.00 7.95 16.80
C LYS A 29 3.54 7.38 18.13
N PHE A 30 2.74 6.58 18.84
CA PHE A 30 3.18 5.92 20.08
C PHE A 30 4.23 4.83 19.81
N GLY A 31 4.25 4.29 18.59
CA GLY A 31 5.31 3.41 18.10
C GLY A 31 6.43 4.13 17.34
N GLY A 32 6.52 5.47 17.45
CA GLY A 32 7.56 6.26 16.78
C GLY A 32 7.42 6.40 15.26
N ILE A 33 6.27 6.03 14.69
CA ILE A 33 5.97 6.15 13.26
C ILE A 33 5.05 7.34 13.03
N VAL A 34 5.48 8.29 12.20
CA VAL A 34 4.68 9.47 11.82
C VAL A 34 3.97 9.21 10.50
N PRO A 35 2.65 9.00 10.48
CA PRO A 35 1.90 8.82 9.24
C PRO A 35 1.73 10.15 8.49
N VAL A 36 1.89 10.13 7.18
CA VAL A 36 1.54 11.22 6.26
C VAL A 36 0.55 10.66 5.27
N ILE A 37 -0.68 11.18 5.23
CA ILE A 37 -1.71 10.69 4.32
C ILE A 37 -1.59 11.43 2.99
N TYR A 38 -1.42 10.70 1.90
CA TYR A 38 -1.31 11.23 0.54
C TYR A 38 -2.59 10.99 -0.25
N ARG A 39 -3.15 12.05 -0.83
CA ARG A 39 -4.33 11.98 -1.69
C ARG A 39 -3.90 11.67 -3.12
N MET A 40 -4.43 10.60 -3.69
CA MET A 40 -4.05 10.17 -5.05
C MET A 40 -4.89 10.87 -6.14
N GLY A 41 -6.15 11.19 -5.84
CA GLY A 41 -7.07 11.76 -6.83
C GLY A 41 -7.50 10.71 -7.84
N TRP A 42 -8.02 9.57 -7.39
CA TRP A 42 -8.30 8.42 -8.28
C TRP A 42 -9.31 8.68 -9.40
N HIS A 43 -10.12 9.74 -9.26
CA HIS A 43 -11.24 10.07 -10.15
C HIS A 43 -11.13 11.43 -10.85
N ASP A 44 -9.95 12.06 -10.84
CA ASP A 44 -9.75 13.40 -11.47
C ASP A 44 -9.41 13.34 -12.97
N GLY A 45 -9.39 12.15 -13.57
CA GLY A 45 -9.12 11.93 -14.99
C GLY A 45 -7.63 11.92 -15.38
N GLU A 46 -6.72 12.22 -14.44
CA GLU A 46 -5.28 12.18 -14.69
C GLU A 46 -4.77 10.74 -14.85
N LYS A 47 -3.80 10.55 -15.75
CA LYS A 47 -3.16 9.24 -15.99
C LYS A 47 -2.35 8.81 -14.78
N PHE A 48 -2.23 7.50 -14.57
CA PHE A 48 -1.47 6.98 -13.45
C PHE A 48 0.02 7.35 -13.50
N GLU A 49 0.63 7.48 -14.68
CA GLU A 49 2.04 7.87 -14.80
C GLU A 49 2.30 9.25 -14.18
N ASP A 50 1.45 10.23 -14.48
CA ASP A 50 1.60 11.59 -13.98
C ASP A 50 1.40 11.62 -12.45
N LYS A 51 0.41 10.87 -11.96
CA LYS A 51 0.18 10.68 -10.52
C LYS A 51 1.34 9.99 -9.81
N LEU A 52 1.93 8.98 -10.45
CA LEU A 52 3.11 8.30 -9.94
C LEU A 52 4.28 9.28 -9.87
N GLY A 53 4.48 10.12 -10.87
CA GLY A 53 5.48 11.19 -10.84
C GLY A 53 5.32 12.12 -9.63
N LYS A 54 4.09 12.57 -9.34
CA LYS A 54 3.78 13.38 -8.15
C LYS A 54 4.04 12.63 -6.84
N LEU A 55 3.64 11.36 -6.76
CA LEU A 55 3.88 10.51 -5.59
C LEU A 55 5.39 10.31 -5.35
N LEU A 56 6.17 10.11 -6.41
CA LEU A 56 7.63 9.99 -6.32
C LEU A 56 8.29 11.27 -5.83
N ALA A 57 7.83 12.44 -6.31
CA ALA A 57 8.31 13.72 -5.82
C ALA A 57 8.02 13.92 -4.32
N GLU A 58 6.85 13.50 -3.85
CA GLU A 58 6.50 13.53 -2.43
C GLU A 58 7.38 12.59 -1.60
N ILE A 59 7.65 11.37 -2.09
CA ILE A 59 8.58 10.43 -1.46
C ILE A 59 9.98 11.05 -1.32
N ASP A 60 10.49 11.68 -2.38
CA ASP A 60 11.80 12.32 -2.38
C ASP A 60 11.84 13.49 -1.38
N LEU A 61 10.74 14.23 -1.21
CA LEU A 61 10.59 15.30 -0.22
C LEU A 61 10.56 14.76 1.22
N LEU A 62 9.75 13.74 1.49
CA LEU A 62 9.62 13.15 2.82
C LEU A 62 10.90 12.43 3.25
N ARG A 63 11.63 11.81 2.32
CA ARG A 63 12.91 11.17 2.61
C ARG A 63 13.93 12.15 3.19
N ARG A 64 13.91 13.43 2.78
CA ARG A 64 14.80 14.46 3.36
C ARG A 64 14.48 14.79 4.81
N ARG A 65 13.25 14.50 5.27
CA ARG A 65 12.73 14.84 6.60
C ARG A 65 12.71 13.66 7.57
N ALA A 66 12.94 12.44 7.09
CA ALA A 66 12.90 11.23 7.92
C ALA A 66 14.25 10.49 7.92
N ASP A 67 14.54 9.67 8.91
CA ASP A 67 15.65 8.69 8.81
C ASP A 67 15.21 7.47 8.02
N ARG A 68 14.00 6.98 8.27
CA ARG A 68 13.33 5.90 7.54
C ARG A 68 12.03 6.39 6.93
N LEU A 69 11.79 6.04 5.66
CA LEU A 69 10.53 6.30 4.97
C LEU A 69 9.93 4.98 4.48
N SER A 70 8.72 4.66 4.94
CA SER A 70 7.95 3.51 4.46
C SER A 70 6.70 3.95 3.69
N LEU A 71 6.19 3.07 2.85
CA LEU A 71 4.96 3.30 2.09
C LEU A 71 3.88 2.32 2.52
N VAL A 72 2.65 2.78 2.68
CA VAL A 72 1.49 1.94 3.03
C VAL A 72 0.36 2.28 2.09
N GLY A 73 -0.15 1.30 1.36
CA GLY A 73 -1.26 1.49 0.44
C GLY A 73 -2.44 0.62 0.85
N THR A 74 -3.62 1.22 0.93
CA THR A 74 -4.86 0.50 1.24
C THR A 74 -5.72 0.35 -0.01
N SER A 75 -6.28 -0.83 -0.24
CA SER A 75 -7.13 -1.10 -1.41
C SER A 75 -6.42 -0.66 -2.72
N ALA A 76 -6.99 0.28 -3.49
CA ALA A 76 -6.36 0.85 -4.68
C ALA A 76 -4.99 1.51 -4.44
N GLY A 77 -4.75 2.06 -3.24
CA GLY A 77 -3.48 2.66 -2.84
C GLY A 77 -2.30 1.70 -2.86
N ALA A 78 -2.54 0.39 -2.71
CA ALA A 78 -1.50 -0.62 -2.71
C ALA A 78 -0.72 -0.68 -4.03
N GLY A 79 -1.44 -0.65 -5.16
CA GLY A 79 -0.82 -0.62 -6.47
C GLY A 79 0.06 0.62 -6.65
N ALA A 80 -0.39 1.78 -6.18
CA ALA A 80 0.36 3.02 -6.26
C ALA A 80 1.67 2.94 -5.47
N VAL A 81 1.62 2.51 -4.20
CA VAL A 81 2.80 2.44 -3.36
C VAL A 81 3.80 1.37 -3.81
N LEU A 82 3.34 0.25 -4.36
CA LEU A 82 4.27 -0.79 -4.85
C LEU A 82 4.91 -0.43 -6.18
N ASN A 83 4.21 0.29 -7.07
CA ASN A 83 4.84 0.93 -8.22
C ASN A 83 5.89 1.95 -7.76
N ALA A 84 5.56 2.81 -6.78
CA ALA A 84 6.51 3.80 -6.27
C ALA A 84 7.72 3.15 -5.58
N PHE A 85 7.50 2.08 -4.81
CA PHE A 85 8.57 1.28 -4.22
C PHE A 85 9.53 0.73 -5.27
N LEU A 86 9.04 0.21 -6.40
CA LEU A 86 9.88 -0.30 -7.49
C LEU A 86 10.81 0.78 -8.07
N GLU A 87 10.33 2.02 -8.16
CA GLU A 87 11.08 3.16 -8.73
C GLU A 87 11.96 3.89 -7.68
N ARG A 88 11.77 3.61 -6.39
CA ARG A 88 12.51 4.24 -5.26
C ARG A 88 13.01 3.22 -4.23
N ARG A 89 13.31 2.00 -4.69
CA ARG A 89 13.63 0.85 -3.83
C ARG A 89 14.83 1.05 -2.90
N THR A 90 15.75 1.95 -3.26
CA THR A 90 16.97 2.29 -2.50
C THR A 90 16.72 3.27 -1.37
N VAL A 91 15.66 4.09 -1.45
CA VAL A 91 15.34 5.11 -0.43
C VAL A 91 14.14 4.74 0.43
N VAL A 92 13.24 3.89 -0.09
CA VAL A 92 12.10 3.38 0.67
C VAL A 92 12.55 2.22 1.55
N TYR A 93 12.29 2.32 2.84
CA TYR A 93 12.63 1.30 3.83
C TYR A 93 11.78 0.03 3.66
N LYS A 94 10.45 0.16 3.67
CA LYS A 94 9.48 -0.94 3.57
C LYS A 94 8.20 -0.49 2.87
N ALA A 95 7.49 -1.42 2.26
CA ALA A 95 6.19 -1.16 1.64
C ALA A 95 5.11 -2.14 2.13
N VAL A 96 3.88 -1.66 2.26
CA VAL A 96 2.76 -2.46 2.76
C VAL A 96 1.57 -2.35 1.81
N ASN A 97 1.07 -3.50 1.37
CA ASN A 97 -0.21 -3.67 0.70
C ASN A 97 -1.25 -4.11 1.75
N VAL A 98 -2.28 -3.28 1.98
CA VAL A 98 -3.42 -3.63 2.84
C VAL A 98 -4.65 -3.85 1.96
N CYS A 99 -5.05 -5.12 1.81
CA CYS A 99 -6.22 -5.56 1.06
C CYS A 99 -6.25 -5.07 -0.40
N GLY A 100 -5.11 -4.73 -0.99
CA GLY A 100 -5.05 -4.15 -2.31
C GLY A 100 -4.94 -5.19 -3.43
N ARG A 101 -5.53 -4.85 -4.58
CA ARG A 101 -5.41 -5.62 -5.82
C ARG A 101 -4.11 -5.26 -6.52
N LEU A 102 -3.23 -6.23 -6.75
CA LEU A 102 -1.92 -6.08 -7.39
C LEU A 102 -1.86 -6.64 -8.82
N ARG A 103 -2.85 -7.44 -9.20
CA ARG A 103 -2.98 -8.05 -10.54
C ARG A 103 -4.45 -8.16 -10.94
N PRO A 104 -4.77 -8.30 -12.24
CA PRO A 104 -6.15 -8.47 -12.68
C PRO A 104 -6.86 -9.65 -12.00
N GLY A 105 -6.17 -10.79 -11.93
CA GLY A 105 -6.72 -12.06 -11.48
C GLY A 105 -7.66 -12.69 -12.51
N THR A 106 -8.24 -13.83 -12.17
CA THR A 106 -9.17 -14.60 -13.03
C THR A 106 -10.63 -14.46 -12.62
N SER A 107 -10.92 -13.75 -11.52
CA SER A 107 -12.28 -13.53 -11.04
C SER A 107 -13.11 -12.75 -12.07
N VAL A 108 -14.40 -13.09 -12.15
CA VAL A 108 -15.39 -12.46 -13.04
C VAL A 108 -16.53 -11.80 -12.23
N GLY A 109 -17.44 -11.12 -12.91
CA GLY A 109 -18.62 -10.49 -12.31
C GLY A 109 -18.25 -9.37 -11.35
N VAL A 110 -18.95 -9.28 -10.20
CA VAL A 110 -18.74 -8.20 -9.23
C VAL A 110 -17.31 -8.13 -8.71
N ARG A 111 -16.57 -9.25 -8.63
CA ARG A 111 -15.15 -9.26 -8.21
C ARG A 111 -14.18 -9.19 -9.38
N GLY A 112 -14.69 -9.05 -10.61
CA GLY A 112 -13.90 -8.98 -11.82
C GLY A 112 -13.07 -7.70 -11.92
N PHE A 113 -11.93 -7.79 -12.59
CA PHE A 113 -11.00 -6.67 -12.73
C PHE A 113 -11.63 -5.48 -13.46
N ASP A 114 -12.29 -5.73 -14.60
CA ASP A 114 -12.94 -4.67 -15.37
C ASP A 114 -14.01 -3.96 -14.53
N GLU A 115 -14.84 -4.73 -13.83
CA GLU A 115 -15.90 -4.19 -12.97
C GLU A 115 -15.35 -3.38 -11.79
N ARG A 116 -14.27 -3.86 -11.12
CA ARG A 116 -13.65 -3.14 -9.99
C ARG A 116 -12.85 -1.91 -10.41
N THR A 117 -12.48 -1.79 -11.69
CA THR A 117 -11.69 -0.67 -12.20
C THR A 117 -12.47 0.30 -13.07
N LYS A 118 -13.74 0.01 -13.39
CA LYS A 118 -14.57 0.80 -14.31
C LYS A 118 -14.68 2.29 -13.94
N SER A 119 -14.63 2.60 -12.65
CA SER A 119 -14.76 3.98 -12.15
C SER A 119 -13.45 4.75 -12.12
N SER A 120 -12.29 4.10 -12.29
CA SER A 120 -10.99 4.75 -12.21
C SER A 120 -9.99 4.13 -13.19
N ARG A 121 -9.72 4.88 -14.26
CA ARG A 121 -8.68 4.57 -15.24
C ARG A 121 -7.30 4.47 -14.59
N SER A 122 -6.94 5.42 -13.72
CA SER A 122 -5.63 5.45 -13.06
C SER A 122 -5.44 4.27 -12.10
N PHE A 123 -6.49 3.80 -11.43
CA PHE A 123 -6.42 2.56 -10.66
C PHE A 123 -6.17 1.35 -11.57
N ARG A 124 -6.89 1.22 -12.69
CA ARG A 124 -6.63 0.16 -13.68
C ARG A 124 -5.18 0.15 -14.14
N GLU A 125 -4.68 1.31 -14.56
CA GLU A 125 -3.30 1.50 -15.03
C GLU A 125 -2.28 1.14 -13.93
N SER A 126 -2.56 1.51 -12.68
CA SER A 126 -1.71 1.16 -11.53
C SER A 126 -1.57 -0.35 -11.35
N VAL A 127 -2.68 -1.09 -11.42
CA VAL A 127 -2.68 -2.55 -11.24
C VAL A 127 -1.95 -3.23 -12.40
N MET A 128 -2.27 -2.85 -13.64
CA MET A 128 -1.62 -3.42 -14.83
C MET A 128 -0.11 -3.19 -14.82
N ARG A 129 0.31 -1.95 -14.58
CA ARG A 129 1.74 -1.58 -14.53
C ARG A 129 2.48 -2.35 -13.45
N PHE A 130 1.90 -2.51 -12.25
CA PHE A 130 2.55 -3.29 -11.21
C PHE A 130 2.65 -4.76 -11.59
N SER A 131 1.56 -5.36 -12.09
CA SER A 131 1.52 -6.77 -12.51
C SER A 131 2.60 -7.07 -13.56
N GLU A 132 2.83 -6.18 -14.52
CA GLU A 132 3.89 -6.33 -15.53
C GLU A 132 5.29 -6.23 -14.94
N LYS A 133 5.47 -5.34 -13.96
CA LYS A 133 6.76 -5.05 -13.33
C LYS A 133 7.05 -5.90 -12.10
N GLU A 134 6.12 -6.71 -11.61
CA GLU A 134 6.26 -7.50 -10.38
C GLU A 134 7.52 -8.39 -10.41
N ARG A 135 7.84 -8.95 -11.57
CA ARG A 135 9.04 -9.77 -11.81
C ARG A 135 10.38 -9.04 -11.58
N ARG A 136 10.36 -7.71 -11.52
CA ARG A 136 11.55 -6.86 -11.23
C ARG A 136 11.87 -6.79 -9.74
N LEU A 137 11.03 -7.37 -8.88
CA LEU A 137 11.29 -7.47 -7.44
C LEU A 137 12.26 -8.62 -7.17
N SER A 138 13.41 -8.28 -6.61
CA SER A 138 14.36 -9.27 -6.08
C SER A 138 13.82 -9.96 -4.81
N ALA A 139 14.46 -11.05 -4.39
CA ALA A 139 14.15 -11.68 -3.10
C ALA A 139 14.35 -10.70 -1.92
N ALA A 140 15.36 -9.83 -1.98
CA ALA A 140 15.61 -8.80 -0.99
C ALA A 140 14.50 -7.73 -0.98
N ASP A 141 14.02 -7.33 -2.16
CA ASP A 141 12.88 -6.41 -2.27
C ASP A 141 11.62 -7.01 -1.66
N ARG A 142 11.33 -8.28 -1.95
CA ARG A 142 10.13 -8.99 -1.46
C ARG A 142 10.12 -9.10 0.06
N LYS A 143 11.27 -9.32 0.71
CA LYS A 143 11.39 -9.33 2.19
C LYS A 143 11.02 -7.99 2.85
N ARG A 144 11.07 -6.88 2.10
CA ARG A 144 10.67 -5.53 2.57
C ARG A 144 9.23 -5.17 2.27
N ILE A 145 8.46 -6.11 1.67
CA ILE A 145 7.05 -5.95 1.35
C ILE A 145 6.21 -6.81 2.30
N LEU A 146 5.14 -6.23 2.82
CA LEU A 146 4.06 -6.94 3.52
C LEU A 146 2.76 -6.85 2.72
N CYS A 147 2.09 -7.97 2.53
CA CYS A 147 0.73 -8.03 1.99
C CYS A 147 -0.22 -8.56 3.08
N ILE A 148 -1.27 -7.80 3.37
CA ILE A 148 -2.30 -8.14 4.35
C ILE A 148 -3.62 -8.36 3.62
N TYR A 149 -4.35 -9.42 3.95
CA TYR A 149 -5.65 -9.76 3.36
C TYR A 149 -6.64 -10.35 4.40
N PRO A 150 -7.97 -10.28 4.21
CA PRO A 150 -8.93 -10.98 5.04
C PRO A 150 -8.83 -12.50 4.89
N SER A 151 -8.85 -13.24 6.00
CA SER A 151 -8.90 -14.71 5.94
C SER A 151 -10.31 -15.26 5.74
N LEU A 152 -11.37 -14.55 6.15
CA LEU A 152 -12.76 -15.03 6.06
C LEU A 152 -13.47 -14.62 4.77
N GLY A 153 -12.79 -13.85 3.90
CA GLY A 153 -13.28 -13.47 2.58
C GLY A 153 -13.29 -11.96 2.36
N ASP A 154 -12.98 -11.58 1.12
CA ASP A 154 -13.06 -10.21 0.62
C ASP A 154 -14.06 -10.16 -0.53
N GLU A 155 -15.11 -9.37 -0.37
CA GLU A 155 -16.18 -9.16 -1.34
C GLU A 155 -15.74 -8.36 -2.57
N LEU A 156 -14.56 -7.71 -2.53
CA LEU A 156 -14.06 -6.81 -3.59
C LEU A 156 -12.76 -7.30 -4.24
N VAL A 157 -11.83 -7.83 -3.45
CA VAL A 157 -10.45 -8.16 -3.87
C VAL A 157 -10.14 -9.63 -3.61
N PRO A 158 -10.11 -10.47 -4.66
CA PRO A 158 -9.71 -11.86 -4.54
C PRO A 158 -8.32 -12.00 -3.93
N ARG A 159 -8.16 -12.96 -3.00
CA ARG A 159 -6.91 -13.18 -2.24
C ARG A 159 -5.70 -13.40 -3.16
N ASP A 160 -5.89 -14.18 -4.22
CA ASP A 160 -4.90 -14.46 -5.25
C ASP A 160 -4.45 -13.22 -6.01
N THR A 161 -5.12 -12.07 -5.86
CA THR A 161 -4.68 -10.80 -6.44
C THR A 161 -3.97 -9.88 -5.45
N CYS A 162 -3.95 -10.22 -4.16
CA CYS A 162 -3.37 -9.41 -3.09
C CYS A 162 -2.01 -9.95 -2.59
N VAL A 163 -1.84 -11.27 -2.59
CA VAL A 163 -0.65 -11.98 -2.09
C VAL A 163 0.51 -11.83 -3.06
N LEU A 164 1.72 -11.63 -2.55
CA LEU A 164 2.94 -11.54 -3.35
C LEU A 164 3.89 -12.69 -2.97
N GLU A 165 4.19 -13.58 -3.91
CA GLU A 165 5.07 -14.72 -3.64
C GLU A 165 6.44 -14.27 -3.13
N GLY A 166 7.00 -14.97 -2.14
CA GLY A 166 8.30 -14.63 -1.52
C GLY A 166 8.32 -13.35 -0.68
N ALA A 167 7.21 -12.60 -0.60
CA ALA A 167 7.06 -11.48 0.32
C ALA A 167 6.48 -11.92 1.67
N ASN A 168 6.43 -11.01 2.63
CA ASN A 168 5.68 -11.26 3.87
C ASN A 168 4.19 -11.22 3.53
N ASN A 169 3.48 -12.31 3.77
CA ASN A 169 2.05 -12.39 3.56
C ASN A 169 1.39 -12.77 4.89
N THR A 170 0.38 -12.00 5.30
CA THR A 170 -0.35 -12.27 6.53
C THR A 170 -1.83 -12.00 6.33
N SER A 171 -2.65 -12.53 7.21
CA SER A 171 -4.09 -12.34 7.18
C SER A 171 -4.62 -11.73 8.46
N VAL A 172 -5.69 -10.95 8.33
CA VAL A 172 -6.54 -10.56 9.46
C VAL A 172 -7.71 -11.54 9.57
N PRO A 173 -8.09 -11.98 10.79
CA PRO A 173 -9.17 -12.96 11.00
C PRO A 173 -10.55 -12.32 10.87
N THR A 174 -10.79 -11.64 9.75
CA THR A 174 -12.04 -10.93 9.46
C THR A 174 -12.54 -11.25 8.07
N GLY A 175 -13.83 -11.01 7.87
CA GLY A 175 -14.42 -10.81 6.55
C GLY A 175 -14.57 -9.32 6.27
N GLU A 176 -14.97 -9.00 5.05
CA GLU A 176 -15.27 -7.65 4.56
C GLU A 176 -14.06 -6.73 4.36
N HIS A 177 -13.97 -6.15 3.17
CA HIS A 177 -12.82 -5.39 2.71
C HIS A 177 -12.46 -4.20 3.62
N MET A 178 -13.44 -3.33 3.89
CA MET A 178 -13.19 -2.10 4.65
C MET A 178 -12.92 -2.37 6.13
N PHE A 179 -13.60 -3.36 6.70
CA PHE A 179 -13.37 -3.76 8.07
C PHE A 179 -11.97 -4.35 8.25
N SER A 180 -11.54 -5.23 7.33
CA SER A 180 -10.17 -5.76 7.32
C SER A 180 -9.09 -4.68 7.20
N ILE A 181 -9.28 -3.66 6.36
CA ILE A 181 -8.37 -2.52 6.28
C ILE A 181 -8.28 -1.80 7.63
N GLY A 182 -9.41 -1.52 8.27
CA GLY A 182 -9.46 -0.88 9.58
C GLY A 182 -8.68 -1.67 10.64
N ILE A 183 -8.93 -2.98 10.73
CA ILE A 183 -8.25 -3.87 11.68
C ILE A 183 -6.74 -3.90 11.42
N ALA A 184 -6.33 -4.07 10.17
CA ALA A 184 -4.92 -4.11 9.79
C ALA A 184 -4.17 -2.83 10.17
N MET A 185 -4.80 -1.67 9.96
CA MET A 185 -4.20 -0.36 10.23
C MET A 185 -4.12 -0.05 11.73
N MET A 186 -5.12 -0.45 12.52
CA MET A 186 -5.18 -0.13 13.96
C MET A 186 -4.44 -1.13 14.86
N PHE A 187 -4.58 -2.44 14.62
CA PHE A 187 -4.16 -3.48 15.57
C PHE A 187 -2.72 -3.98 15.35
N GLY A 188 -1.84 -3.07 14.90
CA GLY A 188 -0.40 -3.28 14.89
C GLY A 188 0.15 -4.19 13.79
N TYR A 189 -0.65 -4.70 12.87
CA TYR A 189 -0.15 -5.49 11.73
C TYR A 189 0.86 -4.67 10.90
N VAL A 190 0.46 -3.45 10.56
CA VAL A 190 1.32 -2.54 9.80
C VAL A 190 2.49 -2.06 10.66
N THR A 191 2.23 -1.48 11.83
CA THR A 191 3.29 -0.87 12.64
C THR A 191 4.33 -1.87 13.13
N LYS A 192 3.95 -3.10 13.52
CA LYS A 192 4.93 -4.15 13.90
C LYS A 192 5.84 -4.50 12.73
N PHE A 193 5.30 -4.61 11.52
CA PHE A 193 6.14 -4.88 10.35
C PHE A 193 7.06 -3.71 10.02
N LEU A 194 6.56 -2.47 10.12
CA LEU A 194 7.38 -1.28 9.91
C LEU A 194 8.48 -1.17 10.96
N ASP A 195 8.20 -1.47 12.23
CA ASP A 195 9.15 -1.33 13.33
C ASP A 195 10.23 -2.41 13.38
N LYS A 196 9.96 -3.64 12.90
CA LYS A 196 10.93 -4.75 12.87
C LYS A 196 12.29 -4.29 12.31
N ASN A 197 13.21 -3.93 13.19
CA ASN A 197 14.58 -3.63 12.80
C ASN A 197 15.19 -4.92 12.24
N GLU A 198 15.99 -4.80 11.19
CA GLU A 198 16.90 -5.88 10.74
C GLU A 198 18.07 -6.07 11.73
N ARG A 199 17.83 -5.85 13.03
CA ARG A 199 18.77 -6.19 14.11
C ARG A 199 18.54 -7.66 14.43
N GLY A 200 19.27 -8.54 13.73
CA GLY A 200 19.31 -9.97 14.04
C GLY A 200 19.39 -10.88 12.82
N LEU A 201 20.44 -10.72 12.02
CA LEU A 201 21.29 -11.82 11.53
C LEU A 201 22.73 -11.38 11.71
#